data_AF-A0A7X6TUY2-F1
#
_entry.id   AF-A0A7X6TUY2-F1
#
_cell.length_a   1.000
_cell.length_b   1.000
_cell.length_c   1.000
_cell.angle_alpha   90.00
_cell.angle_beta   90.00
_cell.angle_gamma   90.00
#
_symmetry.space_group_name_H-M   'P 1'
#
loop_
_entity.id
_entity.type
_entity.pdbx_description
1 polymer ?
#
loop_
_entity_poly.entity_id
_entity_poly.type
_entity_poly.pdbx_seq_one_letter_code
_entity_poly.pdbx_strand_id
1 'polypeptide(L)'
;AMAGAGQVGAAIAISIIAKRVQNKRMMKVITGALPAGFLGVGEPLIYGVTLPLFKPFITAGLGAGFGGAYVMLTHVLANAWGPSGLVAIPIMKPESMLNFFIGLLISYIAGFIITYFVIKDKEVAEI
;
A
#
# COMPACT_ATOMS: atom_id res chain seq x y z
N ALA A 1 -0.41 -9.37 -3.98
CA ALA A 1 -1.57 -8.54 -3.56
C ALA A 1 -1.25 -7.67 -2.34
N MET A 2 -1.10 -8.24 -1.15
CA MET A 2 -1.00 -7.46 0.11
C MET A 2 0.23 -6.55 0.18
N ALA A 3 1.37 -6.98 -0.39
CA ALA A 3 2.58 -6.14 -0.49
C ALA A 3 2.33 -4.79 -1.18
N GLY A 4 1.72 -4.81 -2.37
CA GLY A 4 1.35 -3.58 -3.09
C GLY A 4 0.33 -2.75 -2.32
N ALA A 5 -0.57 -3.41 -1.58
CA ALA A 5 -1.53 -2.70 -0.75
C ALA A 5 -0.86 -1.96 0.42
N GLY A 6 0.10 -2.57 1.11
CA GLY A 6 0.91 -1.87 2.10
C GLY A 6 1.58 -0.60 1.54
N GLN A 7 2.06 -0.65 0.29
CA GLN A 7 2.67 0.50 -0.40
C GLN A 7 1.67 1.63 -0.65
N VAL A 8 0.42 1.30 -1.04
CA VAL A 8 -0.65 2.30 -1.21
C VAL A 8 -0.95 2.98 0.13
N GLY A 9 -1.06 2.22 1.22
CA GLY A 9 -1.27 2.77 2.56
C GLY A 9 -0.15 3.72 2.99
N ALA A 10 1.11 3.28 2.81
CA ALA A 10 2.28 4.10 3.12
C ALA A 10 2.36 5.36 2.25
N ALA A 11 2.05 5.27 0.96
CA ALA A 11 2.04 6.42 0.06
C ALA A 11 0.97 7.44 0.42
N ILE A 12 -0.21 7.00 0.87
CA ILE A 12 -1.24 7.90 1.40
C ILE A 12 -0.73 8.60 2.67
N ALA A 13 -0.06 7.89 3.58
CA ALA A 13 0.53 8.51 4.77
C ALA A 13 1.57 9.57 4.41
N ILE A 14 2.50 9.24 3.50
CA ILE A 14 3.51 10.19 3.01
C ILE A 14 2.85 11.36 2.29
N SER A 15 1.75 11.17 1.58
CA SER A 15 1.04 12.27 0.90
C SER A 15 0.57 13.34 1.89
N ILE A 16 0.09 12.93 3.08
CA ILE A 16 -0.35 13.83 4.13
C ILE A 16 0.85 14.58 4.71
N ILE A 17 1.96 13.88 4.96
CA ILE A 17 3.19 14.48 5.49
C ILE A 17 3.78 15.46 4.46
N ALA A 18 3.89 15.06 3.20
CA ALA A 18 4.37 15.87 2.09
C ALA A 18 3.55 17.17 1.93
N LYS A 19 2.24 17.10 2.15
CA LYS A 19 1.36 18.27 2.15
C LYS A 19 1.68 19.24 3.30
N ARG A 20 2.01 18.75 4.50
CA ARG A 20 2.41 19.60 5.65
C ARG A 20 3.72 20.33 5.40
N VAL A 21 4.71 19.61 4.88
CA VAL A 21 6.04 20.17 4.58
C VAL A 21 6.12 20.85 3.21
N GLN A 22 4.98 20.99 2.53
CA GLN A 22 4.86 21.62 1.20
C GLN A 22 5.77 21.02 0.12
N ASN A 23 6.08 19.73 0.21
CA ASN A 23 6.86 19.02 -0.80
C ASN A 23 5.99 18.71 -2.04
N LYS A 24 5.94 19.66 -2.97
CA LYS A 24 5.17 19.56 -4.22
C LYS A 24 5.67 18.45 -5.14
N ARG A 25 6.95 18.10 -5.09
CA ARG A 25 7.54 17.03 -5.91
C ARG A 25 6.97 15.69 -5.47
N MET A 26 7.08 15.38 -4.18
CA MET A 26 6.58 14.13 -3.60
C MET A 26 5.06 13.99 -3.81
N MET A 27 4.29 15.07 -3.63
CA MET A 27 2.85 15.05 -3.92
C MET A 27 2.53 14.68 -5.37
N LYS A 28 3.26 15.22 -6.35
CA LYS A 28 3.06 14.90 -7.78
C LYS A 28 3.37 13.43 -8.07
N VAL A 29 4.48 12.92 -7.55
CA VAL A 29 4.87 11.51 -7.72
C VAL A 29 3.80 10.59 -7.13
N ILE A 30 3.36 10.85 -5.91
CA ILE A 30 2.32 10.06 -5.24
C ILE A 30 1.01 10.09 -6.03
N THR A 31 0.59 11.28 -6.49
CA THR A 31 -0.66 11.42 -7.25
C THR A 31 -0.62 10.64 -8.57
N GLY A 32 0.53 10.60 -9.25
CA GLY A 32 0.70 9.82 -10.48
C GLY A 32 0.80 8.30 -10.23
N ALA A 33 1.40 7.89 -9.12
CA ALA A 33 1.67 6.49 -8.80
C ALA A 33 0.50 5.78 -8.08
N LEU A 34 -0.31 6.49 -7.31
CA LEU A 34 -1.42 5.93 -6.52
C LEU A 34 -2.44 5.14 -7.35
N PRO A 35 -2.94 5.65 -8.50
CA PRO A 35 -3.90 4.91 -9.31
C PRO A 35 -3.37 3.55 -9.76
N ALA A 36 -2.10 3.49 -10.20
CA ALA A 36 -1.44 2.24 -10.57
C ALA A 36 -1.33 1.27 -9.37
N GLY A 37 -1.02 1.80 -8.19
CA GLY A 37 -0.98 1.02 -6.94
C GLY A 37 -2.31 0.36 -6.57
N PHE A 38 -3.43 1.07 -6.69
CA PHE A 38 -4.76 0.51 -6.46
C PHE A 38 -5.12 -0.60 -7.45
N LEU A 39 -4.67 -0.46 -8.69
CA LEU A 39 -4.80 -1.48 -9.73
C LEU A 39 -3.78 -2.63 -9.60
N GLY A 40 -2.98 -2.64 -8.53
CA GLY A 40 -2.08 -3.75 -8.20
C GLY A 40 -0.67 -3.63 -8.75
N VAL A 41 -0.34 -2.52 -9.42
CA VAL A 41 0.99 -2.21 -9.94
C VAL A 41 1.75 -1.41 -8.87
N GLY A 42 2.61 -2.09 -8.11
CA GLY A 42 3.27 -1.53 -6.93
C GLY A 42 4.56 -0.76 -7.24
N GLU A 43 5.16 -1.00 -8.40
CA GLU A 43 6.47 -0.49 -8.81
C GLU A 43 6.55 1.05 -8.77
N PRO A 44 5.55 1.81 -9.28
CA PRO A 44 5.57 3.27 -9.19
C PRO A 44 5.62 3.79 -7.75
N LEU A 45 4.96 3.09 -6.81
CA LEU A 45 4.94 3.48 -5.41
C LEU A 45 6.23 3.08 -4.69
N ILE A 46 6.76 1.89 -4.98
CA ILE A 46 8.01 1.42 -4.40
C ILE A 46 9.14 2.36 -4.80
N TYR A 47 9.37 2.52 -6.11
CA TYR A 47 10.51 3.28 -6.60
C TYR A 47 10.31 4.80 -6.52
N GLY A 48 9.07 5.27 -6.65
CA GLY A 48 8.78 6.70 -6.63
C GLY A 48 8.60 7.29 -5.24
N VAL A 49 8.18 6.50 -4.25
CA VAL A 49 7.70 7.03 -2.96
C VAL A 49 8.41 6.39 -1.78
N THR A 50 8.36 5.06 -1.63
CA THR A 50 8.74 4.41 -0.36
C THR A 50 10.20 4.00 -0.28
N LEU A 51 10.80 3.54 -1.38
CA LEU A 51 12.21 3.14 -1.44
C LEU A 51 13.18 4.33 -1.25
N PRO A 52 12.96 5.53 -1.84
CA PRO A 52 13.83 6.69 -1.61
C PRO A 52 13.93 7.10 -0.14
N LEU A 53 12.85 6.90 0.63
CA LEU A 53 12.78 7.20 2.06
C LEU A 53 13.24 6.02 2.94
N PHE A 54 13.41 4.82 2.36
CA PHE A 54 13.75 3.51 2.97
C PHE A 54 12.84 3.04 4.12
N LYS A 55 12.66 3.84 5.17
CA LYS A 55 11.77 3.53 6.30
C LYS A 55 10.33 3.25 5.85
N PRO A 56 9.72 4.03 4.93
CA PRO A 56 8.37 3.72 4.48
C PRO A 56 8.25 2.41 3.72
N PHE A 57 9.33 1.96 3.07
CA PHE A 57 9.35 0.67 2.39
C PHE A 57 9.20 -0.48 3.40
N ILE A 58 9.86 -0.36 4.56
CA ILE A 58 9.75 -1.34 5.66
C ILE A 58 8.38 -1.26 6.33
N THR A 59 7.87 -0.05 6.64
CA THR A 59 6.56 0.10 7.30
C THR A 59 5.41 -0.34 6.39
N ALA A 60 5.52 -0.11 5.08
CA ALA A 60 4.60 -0.66 4.08
C ALA A 60 4.60 -2.19 4.10
N GLY A 61 5.79 -2.81 4.18
CA GLY A 61 5.93 -4.27 4.30
C GLY A 61 5.28 -4.83 5.58
N LEU A 62 5.45 -4.15 6.71
CA LEU A 62 4.78 -4.51 7.96
C LEU A 62 3.26 -4.42 7.83
N GLY A 63 2.74 -3.33 7.22
CA GLY A 63 1.32 -3.16 6.93
C GLY A 63 0.76 -4.28 6.05
N ALA A 64 1.49 -4.63 4.99
CA ALA A 64 1.16 -5.76 4.12
C ALA A 64 1.15 -7.11 4.86
N GLY A 65 2.01 -7.27 5.87
CA GLY A 65 2.05 -8.45 6.74
C GLY A 65 0.72 -8.69 7.47
N PHE A 66 0.09 -7.63 7.99
CA PHE A 66 -1.22 -7.74 8.67
C PHE A 66 -2.32 -8.23 7.73
N GLY A 67 -2.41 -7.66 6.52
CA GLY A 67 -3.40 -8.12 5.55
C GLY A 67 -3.09 -9.52 5.01
N GLY A 68 -1.81 -9.85 4.83
CA GLY A 68 -1.36 -11.20 4.49
C GLY A 68 -1.77 -12.24 5.53
N ALA A 69 -1.57 -11.92 6.82
CA ALA A 69 -1.98 -12.77 7.92
C ALA A 69 -3.50 -12.98 7.95
N TYR A 70 -4.29 -11.92 7.76
CA TYR A 70 -5.75 -12.03 7.68
C TYR A 70 -6.23 -12.94 6.53
N VAL A 71 -5.68 -12.74 5.33
CA VAL A 71 -6.01 -13.53 4.14
C VAL A 71 -5.66 -15.01 4.34
N MET A 72 -4.55 -15.29 5.02
CA MET A 72 -4.15 -16.65 5.39
C MET A 72 -5.13 -17.26 6.41
N LEU A 73 -5.47 -16.53 7.48
CA LEU A 73 -6.37 -17.00 8.55
C LEU A 73 -7.80 -17.26 8.04
N THR A 74 -8.24 -16.50 7.04
CA THR A 74 -9.56 -16.66 6.42
C THR A 74 -9.58 -17.62 5.23
N HIS A 75 -8.48 -18.32 4.96
CA HIS A 75 -8.34 -19.30 3.88
C HIS A 75 -8.81 -18.78 2.51
N VAL A 76 -8.45 -17.55 2.17
CA VAL A 76 -8.78 -16.96 0.86
C VAL A 76 -8.11 -17.78 -0.26
N LEU A 77 -8.91 -18.19 -1.24
CA LEU A 77 -8.45 -18.95 -2.40
C LEU A 77 -8.76 -18.21 -3.71
N ALA A 78 -7.88 -18.39 -4.70
CA ALA A 78 -8.04 -17.87 -6.05
C ALA A 78 -8.40 -18.99 -7.04
N ASN A 79 -9.24 -18.67 -8.03
CA ASN A 79 -9.59 -19.59 -9.13
C ASN A 79 -8.52 -19.64 -10.22
N ALA A 80 -7.72 -18.58 -10.34
CA ALA A 80 -6.66 -18.49 -11.34
C ALA A 80 -5.53 -17.58 -10.82
N TRP A 81 -4.38 -17.69 -11.49
CA TRP A 81 -3.30 -16.71 -11.39
C TRP A 81 -3.66 -15.49 -12.23
N GLY A 82 -3.45 -14.29 -11.71
CA GLY A 82 -3.87 -13.08 -12.39
C GLY A 82 -3.33 -11.80 -11.76
N PRO A 83 -3.86 -10.63 -12.16
CA PRO A 83 -3.44 -9.34 -11.64
C PRO A 83 -3.60 -9.22 -10.12
N SER A 84 -2.93 -8.23 -9.54
CA SER A 84 -2.87 -7.95 -8.10
C SER A 84 -3.77 -6.77 -7.73
N GLY A 85 -3.87 -6.40 -6.45
CA GLY A 85 -4.67 -5.24 -6.01
C GLY A 85 -6.18 -5.44 -6.15
N LEU A 86 -6.93 -4.37 -6.39
CA LEU A 86 -8.40 -4.41 -6.47
C LEU A 86 -8.91 -5.25 -7.63
N VAL A 87 -8.18 -5.28 -8.75
CA VAL A 87 -8.54 -6.06 -9.94
C VAL A 87 -8.39 -7.57 -9.72
N ALA A 88 -7.76 -8.00 -8.63
CA ALA A 88 -7.66 -9.41 -8.26
C ALA A 88 -8.95 -9.96 -7.62
N ILE A 89 -9.87 -9.08 -7.16
CA ILE A 89 -11.10 -9.49 -6.46
C ILE A 89 -11.95 -10.47 -7.30
N PRO A 90 -12.24 -10.21 -8.59
CA PRO A 90 -13.06 -11.12 -9.40
C PRO A 90 -12.41 -12.48 -9.69
N ILE A 91 -11.12 -12.63 -9.42
CA ILE A 91 -10.34 -13.85 -9.66
C ILE A 91 -10.37 -14.76 -8.42
N MET A 92 -10.70 -14.20 -7.26
CA MET A 92 -10.91 -14.98 -6.04
C MET A 92 -12.12 -15.89 -6.19
N LYS A 93 -12.16 -16.99 -5.42
CA LYS A 93 -13.38 -17.76 -5.27
C LYS A 93 -14.51 -16.86 -4.76
N PRO A 94 -15.77 -17.02 -5.22
CA PRO A 94 -16.88 -16.17 -4.81
C PRO A 94 -16.98 -15.97 -3.29
N GLU A 95 -16.82 -17.05 -2.52
CA GLU A 95 -16.83 -17.03 -1.05
C GLU A 95 -15.62 -16.29 -0.42
N SER A 96 -14.52 -16.15 -1.16
CA SER A 96 -13.27 -15.52 -0.70
C SER A 96 -13.14 -14.06 -1.10
N MET A 97 -13.95 -13.56 -2.04
CA MET A 97 -13.86 -12.20 -2.58
C MET A 97 -13.93 -11.13 -1.49
N LEU A 98 -14.87 -11.28 -0.55
CA LEU A 98 -15.06 -10.34 0.55
C LEU A 98 -13.88 -10.35 1.52
N ASN A 99 -13.40 -11.53 1.90
CA ASN A 99 -12.24 -11.67 2.79
C ASN A 99 -10.95 -11.14 2.15
N PHE A 100 -10.77 -11.34 0.85
CA PHE A 100 -9.65 -10.75 0.12
C PHE A 100 -9.72 -9.22 0.12
N PHE A 101 -10.90 -8.64 -0.13
CA PHE A 101 -11.10 -7.20 -0.06
C PHE A 101 -10.81 -6.63 1.34
N ILE A 102 -11.25 -7.32 2.40
CA ILE A 102 -10.93 -6.95 3.78
C ILE A 102 -9.42 -7.02 4.03
N GLY A 103 -8.74 -8.06 3.54
CA GLY A 103 -7.28 -8.18 3.62
C GLY A 103 -6.53 -7.02 2.94
N LEU A 104 -7.02 -6.56 1.78
CA LEU A 104 -6.50 -5.37 1.11
C LEU A 104 -6.71 -4.11 1.96
N LEU A 105 -7.91 -3.92 2.51
CA LEU A 105 -8.19 -2.78 3.40
C LEU A 105 -7.32 -2.79 4.65
N ILE A 106 -7.12 -3.96 5.27
CA ILE A 106 -6.22 -4.11 6.42
C ILE A 106 -4.80 -3.70 6.02
N SER A 107 -4.31 -4.13 4.85
CA SER A 107 -2.99 -3.74 4.36
C SER A 107 -2.88 -2.24 4.13
N TYR A 108 -3.90 -1.60 3.54
CA TYR A 108 -3.94 -0.16 3.34
C TYR A 108 -3.91 0.59 4.68
N ILE A 109 -4.77 0.20 5.62
CA ILE A 109 -4.93 0.86 6.91
C ILE A 109 -3.69 0.65 7.77
N ALA A 110 -3.18 -0.57 7.89
CA ALA A 110 -1.99 -0.86 8.67
C ALA A 110 -0.75 -0.19 8.06
N GLY A 111 -0.58 -0.26 6.74
CA GLY A 111 0.49 0.43 6.03
C GLY A 111 0.44 1.95 6.24
N PHE A 112 -0.75 2.53 6.21
CA PHE A 112 -0.97 3.94 6.53
C PHE A 112 -0.60 4.28 7.98
N ILE A 113 -1.18 3.58 8.96
CA ILE A 113 -0.99 3.87 10.39
C ILE A 113 0.49 3.74 10.76
N ILE A 114 1.13 2.63 10.41
CA ILE A 114 2.53 2.38 10.78
C ILE A 114 3.44 3.45 10.13
N THR A 115 3.25 3.73 8.84
CA THR A 115 4.06 4.74 8.15
C THR A 115 3.83 6.13 8.73
N TYR A 116 2.59 6.50 9.01
CA TYR A 116 2.23 7.82 9.52
C TYR A 116 2.85 8.12 10.89
N PHE A 117 2.94 7.12 11.78
CA PHE A 117 3.52 7.31 13.11
C PHE A 117 5.05 7.17 13.14
N VAL A 118 5.64 6.40 12.23
CA VAL A 118 7.09 6.16 12.19
C VAL A 118 7.83 7.28 11.46
N ILE A 119 7.25 7.84 10.39
CA ILE A 119 7.92 8.80 9.52
C ILE A 119 7.75 10.22 10.06
N LYS A 120 8.86 10.94 10.17
CA LYS A 120 8.88 12.34 10.61
C LYS A 120 8.87 13.30 9.43
N ASP A 121 8.24 14.46 9.64
CA ASP A 121 8.11 15.53 8.65
C ASP A 121 9.44 15.92 7.98
N LYS A 122 10.54 16.00 8.76
CA LYS A 122 11.87 16.35 8.25
C LYS A 122 12.36 15.40 7.15
N GLU A 123 12.08 14.11 7.29
CA GLU A 123 12.54 13.09 6.34
C GLU A 123 11.88 13.25 4.97
N VAL A 124 10.63 13.73 4.95
CA VAL A 124 9.89 13.99 3.71
C VAL A 124 10.22 15.37 3.13
N ALA A 125 10.69 16.31 3.95
CA ALA A 125 11.10 17.64 3.49
C ALA A 125 12.44 17.64 2.74
N GLU A 126 13.33 16.71 3.07
CA GLU A 126 14.71 16.66 2.56
C GLU A 126 14.89 15.97 1.18
N ILE A 127 13.81 15.45 0.57
CA ILE A 127 13.81 14.68 -0.70
C ILE A 127 13.07 15.41 -1.83
#